data_AF-A0A937XU11-F1
#
_entry.id   AF-A0A937XU11-F1
#
_cell.length_a   1.000
_cell.length_b   1.000
_cell.length_c   1.000
_cell.angle_alpha   90.00
_cell.angle_beta   90.00
_cell.angle_gamma   90.00
#
_symmetry.space_group_name_H-M   'P 1'
#
loop_
_entity.id
_entity.type
_entity.pdbx_description
1 polymer ?
#
loop_
_entity_poly.entity_id
_entity_poly.type
_entity_poly.pdbx_seq_one_letter_code
_entity_poly.pdbx_strand_id
1 'polypeptide(L)' 'MVRGDGADLILVKADAGRGRIELKLDVTHLNCDDGTCLLPGRLLEGMITAKLQEHIEGEFELKLEDPRTE' A
#
# COMPACT_ATOMS: atom_id res chain seq x y z
N MET A 1 16.36 18.77 0.29
CA MET A 1 14.95 18.60 -0.12
C MET A 1 14.79 17.15 -0.56
N VAL A 2 14.06 16.33 0.18
CA VAL A 2 13.71 14.98 -0.29
C VAL A 2 12.44 15.16 -1.12
N ARG A 3 12.56 15.17 -2.45
CA ARG A 3 11.40 14.96 -3.32
C ARG A 3 11.03 13.49 -3.15
N GLY A 4 9.94 13.22 -2.44
CA GLY A 4 9.33 11.90 -2.47
C GLY A 4 8.61 11.79 -3.81
N ASP A 5 9.26 11.20 -4.80
CA ASP A 5 8.53 10.60 -5.91
C ASP A 5 7.76 9.41 -5.31
N GLY A 6 6.43 9.56 -5.24
CA GLY A 6 5.54 8.61 -4.58
C GLY A 6 5.12 7.49 -5.53
N ALA A 7 4.87 6.32 -4.96
CA ALA A 7 4.07 5.28 -5.61
C ALA A 7 2.60 5.51 -5.29
N ASP A 8 1.73 5.17 -6.23
CA ASP A 8 0.29 5.22 -6.02
C ASP A 8 -0.20 3.91 -5.40
N LEU A 9 -1.26 3.98 -4.61
CA LEU A 9 -1.99 2.82 -4.11
C LEU A 9 -3.28 2.67 -4.90
N ILE A 10 -3.39 1.57 -5.63
CA ILE A 10 -4.58 1.24 -6.42
C ILE A 10 -5.43 0.27 -5.62
N LEU A 11 -6.70 0.61 -5.41
CA LEU A 11 -7.69 -0.32 -4.86
C LEU A 11 -8.01 -1.39 -5.92
N VAL A 12 -7.57 -2.62 -5.67
CA VAL A 12 -7.87 -3.76 -6.54
C VAL A 12 -9.24 -4.33 -6.21
N LYS A 13 -9.50 -4.54 -4.92
CA LYS A 13 -10.76 -5.12 -4.44
C LYS A 13 -11.07 -4.71 -3.01
N ALA A 14 -12.35 -4.45 -2.72
CA ALA A 14 -12.88 -4.37 -1.37
C ALA A 14 -14.01 -5.39 -1.23
N ASP A 15 -13.87 -6.31 -0.27
CA ASP A 15 -14.82 -7.40 0.02
C ASP A 15 -15.33 -7.25 1.45
N ALA A 16 -16.43 -6.51 1.61
CA ALA A 16 -17.03 -6.27 2.92
C ALA A 16 -17.54 -7.56 3.58
N GLY A 17 -17.96 -8.55 2.79
CA GLY A 17 -18.45 -9.82 3.32
C GLY A 17 -17.36 -10.67 3.97
N ARG A 18 -16.12 -10.51 3.52
CA ARG A 18 -14.94 -11.18 4.08
C ARG A 18 -14.07 -10.29 4.97
N GLY A 19 -14.43 -9.01 5.10
CA GLY A 19 -13.59 -8.01 5.77
C GLY A 19 -12.20 -7.91 5.14
N ARG A 20 -12.11 -7.90 3.80
CA ARG A 20 -10.81 -7.89 3.09
C ARG A 20 -10.68 -6.69 2.15
N ILE A 21 -9.50 -6.08 2.16
CA ILE A 21 -9.09 -5.02 1.24
C ILE A 21 -7.83 -5.47 0.52
N GLU A 22 -7.84 -5.42 -0.81
CA GLU A 22 -6.71 -5.75 -1.67
C GLU A 22 -6.26 -4.48 -2.39
N LEU A 23 -5.01 -4.10 -2.17
CA LEU A 23 -4.35 -2.94 -2.76
C LEU A 23 -3.16 -3.38 -3.59
N LYS A 24 -2.84 -2.59 -4.62
CA LYS A 24 -1.62 -2.75 -5.41
C LYS A 24 -0.80 -1.47 -5.35
N LEU A 25 0.51 -1.64 -5.14
CA LEU A 25 1.46 -0.54 -5.25
C LEU A 25 1.80 -0.33 -6.74
N ASP A 26 1.47 0.84 -7.26
CA ASP A 26 1.85 1.25 -8.61
C ASP A 26 3.14 2.08 -8.57
N VAL A 27 4.17 1.50 -9.16
CA VAL A 27 5.53 2.09 -9.26
C VAL A 27 5.86 2.53 -10.69
N THR A 28 4.87 2.57 -11.60
CA THR A 28 5.08 2.89 -13.02
C THR A 28 5.69 4.27 -13.24
N HIS A 29 5.40 5.22 -12.34
CA HIS A 29 5.90 6.60 -12.40
C HIS A 29 7.00 6.89 -11.38
N LEU A 30 7.63 5.85 -10.83
CA LEU A 30 8.67 6.01 -9.85
C LEU A 30 9.97 6.48 -10.52
N ASN A 31 10.41 7.69 -10.18
CA ASN A 31 11.60 8.28 -10.77
C ASN A 31 12.90 7.94 -10.01
N CYS A 32 12.81 7.17 -8.92
CA CYS A 32 14.01 6.68 -8.23
C CYS A 32 14.45 5.34 -8.85
N ASP A 33 15.63 5.35 -9.48
CA ASP A 33 16.18 4.26 -10.30
C ASP A 33 16.27 2.90 -9.56
N ASP A 34 16.25 2.90 -8.23
CA ASP A 34 16.42 1.71 -7.38
C ASP A 34 15.25 1.44 -6.42
N GLY A 35 14.17 2.22 -6.49
CA GLY A 35 13.02 2.08 -5.59
C GLY A 35 13.29 2.46 -4.13
N THR A 36 14.46 3.04 -3.81
CA THR A 36 14.83 3.44 -2.43
C THR A 36 14.05 4.65 -1.91
N CYS A 37 13.41 5.40 -2.80
CA CYS A 37 12.51 6.49 -2.42
C CYS A 37 11.19 5.99 -1.81
N LEU A 38 10.92 4.69 -1.91
CA LEU A 38 9.73 4.08 -1.34
C LEU A 38 10.05 3.38 -0.02
N LEU A 39 9.11 3.47 0.91
CA LEU A 39 9.18 2.69 2.14
C LEU A 39 9.16 1.17 1.83
N PRO A 40 9.84 0.35 2.63
CA PRO A 40 9.72 -1.10 2.57
C PRO A 40 8.26 -1.57 2.68
N GLY A 41 7.88 -2.60 1.92
CA GLY A 41 6.50 -3.11 1.85
C GLY A 41 5.87 -3.39 3.22
N ARG A 42 6.63 -3.98 4.16
CA ARG A 42 6.13 -4.24 5.54
C ARG A 42 5.79 -2.97 6.32
N LEU A 43 6.53 -1.89 6.11
CA LEU A 43 6.24 -0.60 6.76
C LEU A 43 5.03 0.07 6.10
N LEU A 44 4.92 -0.03 4.77
CA LEU A 44 3.75 0.45 4.04
C LEU A 44 2.47 -0.25 4.50
N GLU A 45 2.48 -1.58 4.58
CA GLU A 45 1.33 -2.38 5.02
C GLU A 45 0.84 -1.96 6.42
N GLY A 46 1.77 -1.79 7.37
CA GLY A 46 1.45 -1.32 8.71
C GLY A 46 0.87 0.10 8.73
N MET A 47 1.44 1.02 7.95
CA MET A 47 0.95 2.41 7.86
C MET A 47 -0.43 2.50 7.21
N ILE A 48 -0.65 1.76 6.13
CA ILE A 48 -1.94 1.69 5.42
C ILE A 48 -3.00 1.10 6.35
N THR A 49 -2.68 0.00 7.03
CA THR A 49 -3.59 -0.62 7.99
C THR A 49 -3.98 0.36 9.09
N ALA A 50 -3.00 1.03 9.70
CA ALA A 50 -3.26 2.03 10.75
C ALA A 50 -4.15 3.18 10.25
N LYS A 51 -3.95 3.64 9.01
CA LYS A 51 -4.77 4.69 8.41
C LYS A 51 -6.18 4.23 8.08
N LEU A 52 -6.36 3.01 7.59
CA LEU A 52 -7.68 2.44 7.33
C LEU A 52 -8.46 2.21 8.62
N GLN A 53 -7.80 1.83 9.72
CA GLN A 53 -8.41 1.67 11.04
C GLN A 53 -8.97 2.97 11.64
N GLU A 54 -8.54 4.15 11.16
CA GLU A 54 -9.16 5.43 11.54
C GLU A 54 -10.59 5.58 10.98
N HIS A 55 -10.95 4.78 9.97
CA HIS A 55 -12.21 4.90 9.23
C HIS A 55 -13.02 3.60 9.14
N ILE A 56 -12.40 2.45 9.37
CA ILE A 56 -13.02 1.13 9.29
C ILE A 56 -13.03 0.54 10.70
N GLU A 57 -14.23 0.38 11.24
CA GLU A 57 -14.44 -0.27 12.52
C GLU A 57 -14.30 -1.79 12.38
N GLY A 58 -13.60 -2.41 13.34
CA GLY A 58 -13.42 -3.86 13.40
C GLY A 58 -12.15 -4.36 12.71
N GLU A 59 -11.97 -5.68 12.76
CA GLU A 59 -10.83 -6.34 12.14
C GLU A 59 -11.06 -6.53 10.64
N PHE A 60 -10.02 -6.26 9.85
CA PHE A 60 -10.00 -6.54 8.42
C PHE A 60 -8.64 -7.09 8.01
N GLU A 61 -8.64 -7.83 6.92
CA GLU A 61 -7.42 -8.30 6.26
C GLU A 61 -7.01 -7.31 5.17
N LEU A 62 -5.78 -6.81 5.26
CA LEU A 62 -5.15 -6.05 4.19
C LEU A 62 -4.22 -6.97 3.39
N LYS A 63 -4.38 -7.00 2.07
CA LYS A 63 -3.41 -7.60 1.15
C LYS A 63 -2.80 -6.49 0.31
N LEU A 64 -1.50 -6.28 0.45
CA LEU A 64 -0.74 -5.33 -0.38
C LEU A 64 0.09 -6.10 -1.41
N GLU A 65 -0.21 -5.92 -2.68
CA GLU A 65 0.60 -6.41 -3.80
C GLU A 65 1.71 -5.39 -4.09
N ASP A 66 2.94 -5.73 -3.70
CA ASP A 66 4.14 -4.92 -3.92
C ASP A 66 5.02 -5.58 -5.00
N PRO A 67 5.06 -5.04 -6.23
CA PRO A 67 5.79 -5.63 -7.35
C PRO A 67 7.32 -5.62 -7.15
N ARG A 68 7.83 -4.96 -6.09
CA ARG A 68 9.25 -4.96 -5.73
C ARG A 68 9.68 -6.22 -4.97
N THR A 69 8.72 -7.01 -4.48
CA THR A 69 8.97 -8.19 -3.64
C THR A 69 8.66 -9.52 -4.33
N GLU A 70 8.19 -9.47 -5.57
CA GLU A 70 7.99 -10.65 -6.44
C GLU A 70 9.26 -11.10 -7.15
#